data_AF-A0A3B0VR88-F1
#
_entry.id   AF-A0A3B0VR88-F1
#
_cell.length_a   1.000
_cell.length_b   1.000
_cell.length_c   1.000
_cell.angle_alpha   90.00
_cell.angle_beta   90.00
_cell.angle_gamma   90.00
#
_symmetry.space_group_name_H-M   'P 1'
#
loop_
_entity.id
_entity.type
_entity.pdbx_description
1 polymer ?
#
loop_
_entity_poly.entity_id
_entity_poly.type
_entity_poly.pdbx_seq_one_letter_code
_entity_poly.pdbx_strand_id
1 'polypeptide(L)' 'MRQLEKEARKLGFDMVGVVTAVPGQRLAAYLSWIAAEMHGQMGYLARPDRLARRQDLNVIL' A
#
# COMPACT_ATOMS: atom_id res chain seq x y z
N MET A 1 -7.42 -3.38 20.45
CA MET A 1 -6.70 -4.49 19.77
C MET A 1 -7.34 -5.86 19.99
N ARG A 2 -7.51 -6.34 21.24
CA ARG A 2 -7.99 -7.72 21.50
C ARG A 2 -9.29 -8.14 20.79
N GLN A 3 -10.28 -7.25 20.64
CA GLN A 3 -11.53 -7.59 19.94
C GLN A 3 -11.31 -7.77 18.43
N LEU A 4 -10.57 -6.85 17.80
CA LEU A 4 -10.23 -6.92 16.38
C LEU A 4 -9.45 -8.19 16.05
N GLU A 5 -8.46 -8.54 16.87
CA GLU A 5 -7.68 -9.78 16.72
C GLU A 5 -8.54 -11.05 16.87
N LYS A 6 -9.48 -11.05 17.82
CA LYS A 6 -10.42 -12.17 18.01
C LYS A 6 -11.33 -12.35 16.79
N GLU A 7 -11.92 -11.28 16.29
CA GLU A 7 -12.76 -11.35 15.10
C GLU A 7 -11.95 -11.72 13.86
N ALA A 8 -10.73 -11.19 13.69
CA ALA A 8 -9.82 -11.57 12.63
C ALA A 8 -9.52 -13.09 12.65
N ARG A 9 -9.21 -13.66 13.83
CA ARG A 9 -8.99 -15.11 13.97
C ARG A 9 -10.24 -15.93 13.67
N LYS A 10 -11.42 -15.48 14.11
CA LYS A 10 -12.70 -16.16 13.80
C LYS A 10 -12.97 -16.21 12.29
N LEU A 11 -12.57 -15.17 11.57
CA LEU A 11 -12.67 -15.09 10.11
C LEU A 11 -11.55 -15.86 9.37
N GLY A 12 -10.61 -16.47 10.10
CA GLY A 12 -9.51 -17.25 9.53
C GLY A 12 -8.24 -16.45 9.22
N PHE A 13 -8.12 -15.20 9.68
CA PHE A 13 -6.88 -14.44 9.56
C PHE A 13 -5.89 -14.82 10.67
N ASP A 14 -4.63 -15.09 10.29
CA ASP A 14 -3.56 -15.40 11.23
C ASP A 14 -3.06 -14.17 12.01
N MET A 15 -3.09 -12.99 11.39
CA MET A 15 -2.59 -11.74 11.95
C MET A 15 -3.43 -10.53 11.53
N VAL A 16 -3.51 -9.53 12.40
CA VAL A 16 -4.04 -8.20 12.10
C VAL A 16 -3.15 -7.14 12.73
N GLY A 17 -3.02 -6.00 12.06
CA GLY A 17 -2.30 -4.83 12.56
C GLY A 17 -3.05 -3.55 12.23
N VAL A 18 -2.86 -2.51 13.03
CA VAL A 18 -3.41 -1.17 12.79
C VAL A 18 -2.22 -0.23 12.64
N VAL A 19 -2.23 0.56 11.57
CA VAL A 19 -1.19 1.54 11.26
C VAL A 19 -1.85 2.87 10.92
N THR A 20 -1.14 3.97 11.15
CA THR A 20 -1.58 5.29 10.70
C THR A 20 -1.65 5.32 9.17
N ALA A 21 -2.70 5.91 8.62
CA ALA A 21 -2.87 6.10 7.19
C ALA A 21 -1.93 7.20 6.66
N VAL A 22 -0.65 6.87 6.55
CA VAL A 22 0.40 7.71 5.94
C VAL A 22 1.03 6.99 4.75
N PRO A 23 1.65 7.72 3.80
CA PRO A 23 2.39 7.09 2.72
C PRO A 23 3.45 6.11 3.24
N GLY A 24 3.63 5.00 2.52
CA GLY A 24 4.54 3.95 2.95
C GLY A 24 5.98 4.44 3.06
N GLN A 25 6.72 3.96 4.05
CA GLN A 25 8.12 4.36 4.34
C GLN A 25 9.07 4.26 3.13
N ARG A 26 8.77 3.38 2.17
CA ARG A 26 9.57 3.12 0.97
C ARG A 26 9.04 3.82 -0.29
N LEU A 27 8.13 4.80 -0.14
CA LEU A 27 7.53 5.50 -1.26
C LEU A 27 8.59 6.17 -2.15
N ALA A 28 9.56 6.86 -1.56
CA ALA A 28 10.62 7.53 -2.32
C ALA A 28 11.41 6.54 -3.20
N ALA A 29 11.84 5.40 -2.64
CA ALA A 29 12.53 4.36 -3.39
C ALA A 29 11.67 3.78 -4.52
N TYR A 30 10.37 3.59 -4.27
CA TYR A 30 9.42 3.16 -5.31
C TYR A 30 9.29 4.17 -6.44
N LEU A 31 9.21 5.47 -6.15
CA LEU A 31 9.14 6.52 -7.16
C LEU A 31 10.42 6.58 -8.00
N SER A 32 11.60 6.48 -7.37
CA SER A 32 12.88 6.40 -8.10
C SER A 32 12.95 5.17 -9.01
N TRP A 33 12.47 4.01 -8.53
CA TRP A 33 12.41 2.77 -9.32
C TRP A 33 11.46 2.88 -10.52
N ILE A 34 10.31 3.55 -10.36
CA ILE A 34 9.39 3.83 -11.47
C ILE A 34 10.03 4.80 -12.48
N ALA A 35 10.66 5.88 -12.00
CA ALA A 35 11.31 6.86 -12.85
C ALA A 35 12.49 6.27 -13.66
N ALA A 36 13.13 5.23 -13.14
CA ALA A 36 14.18 4.48 -13.83
C ALA A 36 13.63 3.38 -14.77
N GLU A 37 12.32 3.35 -15.03
CA GLU A 37 11.63 2.37 -15.89
C GLU A 37 11.86 0.90 -15.49
N MET A 38 12.27 0.66 -14.24
CA MET A 38 12.63 -0.67 -13.75
C MET A 38 11.41 -1.60 -13.60
N HIS A 39 10.19 -1.10 -13.84
CA HIS A 39 8.98 -1.91 -13.94
C HIS A 39 8.89 -2.73 -15.24
N GLY A 40 9.77 -2.48 -16.22
CA GLY A 40 9.76 -3.18 -17.50
C GLY A 40 8.36 -3.15 -18.14
N GLN A 41 7.86 -4.31 -18.52
CA GLN A 41 6.53 -4.44 -19.15
C GLN A 41 5.34 -4.30 -18.18
N MET A 42 5.59 -4.21 -16.86
CA MET A 42 4.53 -4.08 -15.85
C MET A 42 4.00 -2.64 -15.78
N GLY A 43 3.53 -2.08 -16.91
CA GLY A 43 3.08 -0.69 -17.02
C GLY A 43 1.94 -0.33 -16.05
N TYR A 44 1.17 -1.33 -15.62
CA TYR A 44 0.18 -1.15 -14.56
C TYR A 44 0.78 -0.67 -13.23
N LEU A 45 2.09 -0.83 -13.00
CA LEU A 45 2.79 -0.32 -11.82
C LEU A 45 3.03 1.20 -11.88
N ALA A 46 3.23 1.76 -13.06
CA ALA A 46 3.58 3.18 -13.27
C ALA A 46 2.38 4.08 -13.62
N ARG A 47 1.16 3.54 -13.65
CA ARG A 47 -0.04 4.32 -14.00
C ARG A 47 -0.20 5.55 -13.10
N PRO A 48 -0.55 6.74 -13.64
CA PRO A 48 -0.68 7.97 -12.86
C PRO A 48 -1.65 7.87 -11.68
N ASP A 49 -2.81 7.24 -11.89
CA ASP A 49 -3.81 7.03 -10.83
C ASP A 49 -3.27 6.18 -9.67
N ARG A 50 -2.43 5.20 -9.98
CA ARG A 50 -1.78 4.34 -8.99
C ARG A 50 -0.69 5.07 -8.21
N LEU A 51 0.05 5.95 -8.87
CA LEU A 51 1.07 6.77 -8.21
C LEU A 51 0.42 7.80 -7.28
N ALA A 52 -0.69 8.42 -7.70
CA ALA A 52 -1.45 9.36 -6.86
C ALA A 52 -1.93 8.69 -5.57
N ARG A 53 -2.56 7.52 -5.68
CA ARG A 53 -3.07 6.74 -4.54
C ARG A 53 -2.01 6.28 -3.53
N ARG A 54 -0.75 6.14 -3.94
CA ARG A 54 0.36 5.78 -3.03
C ARG A 54 0.98 6.97 -2.32
N GLN A 55 0.86 8.15 -2.93
CA GLN A 55 1.35 9.42 -2.38
C GLN A 55 0.31 10.05 -1.45
N ASP A 56 -0.97 9.86 -1.76
CA ASP A 56 -2.08 10.32 -0.95
C ASP A 56 -3.14 9.23 -0.81
N LEU A 57 -3.30 8.74 0.42
CA LEU A 57 -4.26 7.68 0.74
C LEU A 57 -5.71 8.18 0.72
N ASN A 58 -5.94 9.50 0.77
CA ASN A 58 -7.29 10.07 0.64
C ASN A 58 -7.86 9.97 -0.78
N VAL A 59 -7.04 9.58 -1.77
CA VAL A 59 -7.50 9.33 -3.15
C VAL A 59 -8.17 7.96 -3.28
N ILE A 60 -8.01 7.06 -2.30
CA ILE A 60 -8.63 5.72 -2.29
C ILE A 60 -9.88 5.68 -1.40
N LEU A 61 -9.89 6.48 -0.33
CA LEU A 61 -10.89 6.45 0.74
C LEU A 61 -12.13 7.29 0.44
#